data_AF-X6I0Q6-F1
#
_entry.id   AF-X6I0Q6-F1
#
_cell.length_a   1.000
_cell.length_b   1.000
_cell.length_c   1.000
_cell.angle_alpha   90.00
_cell.angle_beta   90.00
_cell.angle_gamma   90.00
#
_symmetry.space_group_name_H-M   'P 1'
#
loop_
_entity.id
_entity.type
_entity.pdbx_description
1 polymer ?
#
loop_
_entity_poly.entity_id
_entity_poly.type
_entity_poly.pdbx_seq_one_letter_code
_entity_poly.pdbx_strand_id
1 'polypeptide(L)' 'MAFDNLFSRARTSMAKRRHYNRLVAEIENLTSRDLADLRADRSEMLYQVHRQIYG' A
#
# COMPACT_ATOMS: atom_id res chain seq x y z
N MET A 1 -5.99 6.48 -31.04
CA MET A 1 -5.97 5.24 -30.26
C MET A 1 -4.61 4.95 -29.59
N ALA A 2 -3.79 5.96 -29.24
CA ALA A 2 -2.56 5.78 -28.44
C ALA A 2 -2.66 6.47 -27.05
N PHE A 3 -3.46 7.54 -26.93
CA PHE A 3 -3.63 8.29 -25.68
C PHE A 3 -4.43 7.53 -24.61
N ASP A 4 -5.39 6.69 -24.98
CA ASP A 4 -6.21 5.93 -24.02
C ASP A 4 -5.41 4.93 -23.19
N ASN A 5 -4.41 4.28 -23.78
CA ASN A 5 -3.57 3.31 -23.08
C ASN A 5 -2.61 3.99 -22.08
N LEU A 6 -2.17 5.22 -22.37
CA LEU A 6 -1.30 6.00 -21.50
C LEU A 6 -2.08 6.56 -20.29
N PHE A 7 -3.28 7.09 -20.54
CA PHE A 7 -4.21 7.49 -19.47
C PHE A 7 -4.63 6.32 -18.59
N SER A 8 -4.89 5.15 -19.17
CA SER A 8 -5.27 3.95 -18.41
C SER A 8 -4.15 3.46 -17.50
N ARG A 9 -2.90 3.48 -17.98
CA ARG A 9 -1.71 3.14 -17.17
C ARG A 9 -1.42 4.18 -16.08
N ALA A 10 -1.60 5.47 -16.38
CA ALA A 10 -1.47 6.52 -15.39
C ALA A 10 -2.52 6.38 -14.27
N ARG A 11 -3.78 6.10 -14.64
CA ARG A 11 -4.87 5.90 -13.67
C ARG A 11 -4.64 4.69 -12.78
N THR A 12 -4.19 3.56 -13.34
CA THR A 12 -3.86 2.38 -12.54
C THR A 12 -2.65 2.61 -11.64
N SER A 13 -1.61 3.32 -12.13
CA SER A 13 -0.46 3.70 -11.31
C SER A 13 -0.84 4.64 -10.16
N MET A 14 -1.71 5.63 -10.40
CA MET A 14 -2.20 6.51 -9.34
C MET A 14 -3.08 5.77 -8.33
N ALA A 15 -3.91 4.84 -8.80
CA ALA A 15 -4.71 3.98 -7.92
C ALA A 15 -3.83 3.13 -7.01
N LYS A 16 -2.79 2.47 -7.55
CA LYS A 16 -1.80 1.70 -6.78
C LYS A 16 -1.13 2.56 -5.71
N ARG A 17 -0.64 3.74 -6.08
CA ARG A 17 0.03 4.66 -5.14
C ARG A 17 -0.91 5.15 -4.04
N ARG A 18 -2.16 5.47 -4.38
CA ARG A 18 -3.15 5.92 -3.42
C ARG A 18 -3.53 4.80 -2.45
N HIS A 19 -3.65 3.57 -2.96
CA HIS A 19 -3.90 2.38 -2.15
C HIS A 19 -2.72 2.09 -1.20
N TYR A 20 -1.49 2.13 -1.71
CA TYR A 20 -0.27 1.98 -0.91
C TYR A 20 -0.22 3.00 0.23
N ASN A 21 -0.35 4.29 -0.09
CA ASN A 21 -0.32 5.35 0.93
C ASN A 21 -1.40 5.17 2.00
N ARG A 22 -2.58 4.67 1.62
CA ARG A 22 -3.66 4.40 2.56
C ARG A 22 -3.29 3.29 3.54
N LEU A 23 -2.80 2.16 3.04
CA LEU A 23 -2.38 1.03 3.87
C LEU A 23 -1.19 1.39 4.77
N VAL A 24 -0.23 2.15 4.26
CA VAL A 24 0.89 2.66 5.06
C VAL A 24 0.37 3.54 6.20
N ALA A 25 -0.53 4.48 5.91
CA ALA A 25 -1.12 5.32 6.94
C ALA A 25 -1.88 4.50 7.99
N GLU A 26 -2.62 3.46 7.58
CA GLU A 26 -3.31 2.56 8.51
C GLU A 26 -2.31 1.83 9.42
N ILE A 27 -1.24 1.28 8.85
CA ILE A 27 -0.17 0.57 9.59
C ILE A 27 0.57 1.51 10.55
N GLU A 28 0.86 2.74 10.14
CA GLU A 28 1.52 3.74 10.99
C GLU A 28 0.63 4.17 12.16
N ASN A 29 -0.69 4.20 11.95
CA ASN A 29 -1.67 4.51 13.00
C ASN A 29 -1.96 3.32 13.94
N LEU A 30 -1.46 2.11 13.66
CA LEU A 30 -1.57 0.98 14.58
C LEU A 30 -0.81 1.26 15.87
N THR A 31 -1.44 1.01 17.00
CA THR A 31 -0.81 1.14 18.31
C THR A 31 0.07 -0.08 18.61
N SER A 32 0.96 0.04 19.60
CA SER A 32 1.77 -1.10 20.05
C SER A 32 0.93 -2.27 20.53
N ARG A 33 -0.29 -2.02 21.06
CA ARG A 33 -1.23 -3.08 21.43
C ARG A 33 -1.78 -3.79 20.20
N ASP A 34 -2.23 -3.04 19.19
CA ASP A 34 -2.76 -3.64 17.96
C ASP A 34 -1.69 -4.50 17.26
N LEU A 35 -0.45 -4.01 17.22
CA LEU A 35 0.69 -4.77 16.69
C LEU A 35 0.97 -6.05 17.50
N ALA A 36 0.88 -5.97 18.84
CA ALA A 36 1.04 -7.13 19.71
C ALA A 36 -0.10 -8.15 19.54
N ASP A 37 -1.34 -7.69 19.40
CA ASP A 37 -2.53 -8.52 19.18
C ASP A 37 -2.46 -9.23 17.83
N LEU A 38 -1.97 -8.54 16.80
CA LEU A 38 -1.69 -9.10 15.47
C LEU A 38 -0.43 -9.97 15.44
N ARG A 39 0.39 -9.93 16.50
CA ARG A 39 1.71 -10.58 16.58
C ARG A 39 2.60 -10.21 15.39
N ALA A 40 2.53 -8.96 14.95
CA ALA A 40 3.19 -8.46 13.75
C ALA A 40 4.12 -7.29 14.06
N ASP A 41 5.24 -7.21 13.34
CA ASP A 41 6.11 -6.05 13.38
C ASP A 41 5.71 -5.01 12.33
N ARG A 42 5.73 -3.72 12.69
CA ARG A 42 5.32 -2.63 11.78
C ARG A 42 6.17 -2.60 10.51
N SER A 43 7.47 -2.83 10.61
CA SER A 43 8.37 -2.82 9.44
C SER A 43 8.09 -3.99 8.50
N GLU A 44 7.75 -5.15 9.05
CA GLU A 44 7.34 -6.31 8.26
C GLU A 44 6.02 -6.05 7.53
N MET A 45 5.02 -5.47 8.21
CA MET A 45 3.74 -5.11 7.59
C MET A 45 3.92 -4.14 6.42
N LEU A 46 4.75 -3.10 6.60
CA LEU A 46 5.07 -2.14 5.54
C LEU A 46 5.76 -2.82 4.35
N TYR A 47 6.70 -3.73 4.62
CA TYR A 47 7.38 -4.51 3.58
C TYR A 47 6.39 -5.39 2.79
N GLN A 48 5.49 -6.08 3.48
CA GLN A 48 4.48 -6.93 2.84
C GLN A 48 3.51 -6.11 1.98
N VAL A 49 3.05 -4.95 2.46
CA VAL A 49 2.18 -4.04 1.69
C VAL A 49 2.89 -3.54 0.43
N HIS A 50 4.16 -3.15 0.53
CA HIS A 50 4.94 -2.75 -0.63
C HIS A 50 5.04 -3.90 -1.65
N ARG A 51 5.37 -5.11 -1.18
CA ARG A 51 5.45 -6.31 -2.01
C ARG A 51 4.12 -6.69 -2.65
N GLN A 52 2.99 -6.52 -1.96
CA GLN A 52 1.67 -6.86 -2.50
C GLN A 52 1.24 -5.94 -3.66
N ILE A 53 1.64 -4.66 -3.62
CA ILE A 53 1.20 -3.65 -4.60
C ILE A 53 2.16 -3.55 -5.79
N TYR A 54 3.46 -3.67 -5.52
CA TYR A 54 4.53 -3.45 -6.49
C TYR A 54 5.33 -4.70 -6.86
N GLY A 55 5.26 -5.76 -6.05
CA GLY A 55 5.73 -7.09 -6.43
C GLY A 55 4.72 -7.80 -7.31
#